data_AF-A0A9E5KNS4-F1
#
_entry.id   AF-A0A9E5KNS4-F1
#
_cell.length_a   1.000
_cell.length_b   1.000
_cell.length_c   1.000
_cell.angle_alpha   90.00
_cell.angle_beta   90.00
_cell.angle_gamma   90.00
#
_symmetry.space_group_name_H-M   'P 1'
#
loop_
_entity.id
_entity.type
_entity.pdbx_description
1 polymer ?
#
loop_
_entity_poly.entity_id
_entity_poly.type
_entity_poly.pdbx_seq_one_letter_code
_entity_poly.pdbx_strand_id
1 'polypeptide(L)'
;MSRAVSPVEVSPRWRRQGEPLPYVTYEFTSADWQYAVGGMTNMVTISINWSCVATTVQEAMQIADDITAAMLTTFVEDGVTFHPTDLNMRTLDAVPDDGTGDAERIIVVTTTLLTHEG
;
A
#
# COMPACT_ATOMS: atom_id res chain seq x y z
N MET A 1 24.52 13.37 -3.80
CA MET A 1 24.30 13.19 -2.35
C MET A 1 23.13 12.23 -2.19
N SER A 2 23.35 10.97 -1.81
CA SER A 2 22.25 10.01 -1.60
C SER A 2 21.59 10.33 -0.27
N ARG A 3 20.32 10.75 -0.32
CA ARG A 3 19.51 10.94 0.88
C ARG A 3 19.25 9.56 1.48
N ALA A 4 19.77 9.30 2.68
CA ALA A 4 19.38 8.15 3.47
C ALA A 4 17.87 8.24 3.69
N VAL A 5 17.12 7.32 3.07
CA VAL A 5 15.69 7.19 3.31
C VAL A 5 15.56 6.78 4.77
N SER A 6 14.92 7.65 5.57
CA SER A 6 14.65 7.42 6.99
C SER A 6 13.95 6.07 7.18
N PRO A 7 14.20 5.31 8.26
CA PRO A 7 13.41 4.12 8.55
C PRO A 7 11.95 4.56 8.66
N VAL A 8 11.13 4.12 7.70
CA VAL A 8 9.72 4.50 7.62
C VAL A 8 9.06 4.11 8.93
N GLU A 9 8.44 5.07 9.60
CA GLU A 9 7.68 4.85 10.83
C GLU A 9 6.46 4.02 10.46
N VAL A 10 6.48 2.74 10.84
CA VAL A 10 5.47 1.78 10.43
C VAL A 10 4.29 1.87 11.40
N SER A 11 3.11 2.19 10.87
CA SER A 11 1.85 2.17 11.61
C SER A 11 1.72 0.89 12.45
N PRO A 12 1.21 0.94 13.70
CA PRO A 12 1.09 -0.22 14.60
C PRO A 12 0.25 -1.39 14.04
N ARG A 13 -0.50 -1.17 12.95
CA ARG A 13 -1.26 -2.19 12.22
C ARG A 13 -0.50 -2.80 11.04
N TRP A 14 0.67 -2.28 10.69
CA TRP A 14 1.41 -2.61 9.47
C TRP A 14 2.68 -3.36 9.92
N ARG A 15 2.82 -4.64 9.58
CA ARG A 15 3.86 -5.52 10.15
C ARG A 15 4.80 -6.04 9.07
N ARG A 16 6.01 -6.47 9.45
CA ARG A 16 7.04 -6.97 8.50
C ARG A 16 6.73 -8.41 8.07
N GLN A 17 7.25 -8.80 6.90
CA GLN A 17 7.24 -10.19 6.40
C GLN A 17 7.93 -11.12 7.42
N GLY A 18 7.32 -12.29 7.71
CA GLY A 18 7.80 -13.25 8.73
C GLY A 18 7.09 -13.17 10.09
N GLU A 19 6.03 -12.38 10.19
CA GLU A 19 5.12 -12.34 11.34
C GLU A 19 3.98 -13.37 11.22
N PRO A 20 3.36 -13.81 12.34
CA PRO A 20 2.23 -14.73 12.29
C PRO A 20 1.09 -14.15 11.46
N LEU A 21 0.50 -15.02 10.62
CA LEU A 21 -0.62 -14.67 9.75
C LEU A 21 -1.88 -14.30 10.55
N PRO A 22 -2.74 -13.39 10.03
CA PRO A 22 -2.56 -12.61 8.80
C PRO A 22 -1.73 -11.34 9.00
N TYR A 23 -1.04 -10.88 7.96
CA TYR A 23 -0.28 -9.63 7.96
C TYR A 23 -0.38 -8.87 6.63
N VAL A 24 -0.04 -7.57 6.67
CA VAL A 24 0.02 -6.70 5.47
C VAL A 24 1.41 -6.08 5.36
N THR A 25 2.02 -6.20 4.18
CA THR A 25 3.22 -5.45 3.80
C THR A 25 2.89 -4.42 2.72
N TYR A 26 3.72 -3.39 2.56
CA TYR A 26 3.55 -2.41 1.51
C TYR A 26 4.87 -2.00 0.86
N GLU A 27 4.79 -1.57 -0.40
CA GLU A 27 5.91 -1.08 -1.18
C GLU A 27 5.47 0.13 -2.01
N PHE A 28 6.22 1.24 -1.92
CA PHE A 28 6.07 2.36 -2.85
C PHE A 28 6.70 1.98 -4.19
N THR A 29 5.88 1.83 -5.22
CA THR A 29 6.33 1.38 -6.55
C THR A 29 6.74 2.54 -7.44
N SER A 30 6.11 3.71 -7.30
CA SER A 30 6.49 4.93 -8.00
C SER A 30 6.13 6.19 -7.22
N ALA A 31 6.85 7.27 -7.52
CA ALA A 31 6.56 8.62 -7.06
C ALA A 31 6.90 9.62 -8.17
N ASP A 32 5.88 10.17 -8.81
CA ASP A 32 5.97 11.02 -9.98
C ASP A 32 5.58 12.46 -9.64
N TRP A 33 6.55 13.36 -9.65
CA TRP A 33 6.34 14.78 -9.33
C TRP A 33 5.67 15.50 -10.50
N GLN A 34 4.60 16.23 -10.21
CA GLN A 34 3.84 17.04 -11.15
C GLN A 34 3.90 18.52 -10.76
N TYR A 35 4.08 19.37 -11.76
CA TYR A 35 4.03 20.82 -11.61
C TYR A 35 2.77 21.36 -12.28
N ALA A 36 1.88 21.98 -11.50
CA ALA A 36 0.77 22.73 -12.07
C ALA A 36 1.27 24.05 -12.67
N VAL A 37 0.95 24.29 -13.94
CA VAL A 37 1.31 25.55 -14.62
C VAL A 37 0.35 26.64 -14.14
N GLY A 38 0.87 27.65 -13.43
CA GLY A 38 0.10 28.84 -13.04
C GLY A 38 0.02 29.14 -11.53
N GLY A 39 0.56 28.28 -10.68
CA GLY A 39 0.59 28.47 -9.22
C GLY A 39 1.21 27.24 -8.55
N MET A 40 2.15 27.45 -7.63
CA MET A 40 3.12 26.47 -7.13
C MET A 40 2.51 25.39 -6.20
N THR A 41 1.59 24.56 -6.69
CA THR A 41 1.21 23.35 -5.94
C THR A 41 2.11 22.22 -6.40
N ASN A 42 3.05 21.80 -5.54
CA ASN A 42 3.81 20.58 -5.76
C ASN A 42 2.84 19.41 -5.60
N MET A 43 2.55 18.72 -6.69
CA MET A 43 1.71 17.53 -6.66
C MET A 43 2.58 16.30 -6.89
N VAL A 44 2.26 15.17 -6.27
CA VAL A 44 2.98 13.91 -6.49
C VAL A 44 1.98 12.79 -6.72
N THR A 45 2.16 12.02 -7.77
CA THR A 45 1.44 10.76 -7.94
C THR A 45 2.28 9.65 -7.32
N ILE A 46 1.77 8.99 -6.29
CA ILE A 46 2.40 7.85 -5.64
C ILE A 46 1.63 6.57 -5.96
N SER A 47 2.34 5.49 -6.24
CA SER A 47 1.75 4.15 -6.37
C SER A 47 2.25 3.26 -5.24
N ILE A 48 1.34 2.54 -4.60
CA ILE A 48 1.61 1.69 -3.45
C ILE A 48 1.03 0.30 -3.73
N ASN A 49 1.85 -0.73 -3.57
CA ASN A 49 1.39 -2.12 -3.51
C ASN A 49 1.22 -2.53 -2.05
N TRP A 50 0.06 -3.05 -1.70
CA TRP A 50 -0.29 -3.62 -0.40
C TRP A 50 -0.43 -5.13 -0.56
N SER A 51 0.47 -5.91 0.04
CA SER A 51 0.37 -7.37 0.01
C SER A 51 -0.33 -7.86 1.26
N CYS A 52 -1.55 -8.37 1.10
CA CYS A 52 -2.38 -8.96 2.14
C CYS A 52 -2.09 -10.46 2.19
N VAL A 53 -1.42 -10.92 3.25
CA VAL A 53 -0.97 -12.30 3.41
C VAL A 53 -1.76 -12.98 4.51
N ALA A 54 -2.40 -14.10 4.20
CA ALA A 54 -3.19 -14.89 5.14
C ALA A 54 -3.13 -16.39 4.85
N THR A 55 -3.65 -17.20 5.77
CA THR A 55 -3.75 -18.66 5.60
C THR A 55 -4.83 -19.06 4.58
N THR A 56 -5.87 -18.24 4.44
CA THR A 56 -6.97 -18.48 3.50
C THR A 56 -7.15 -17.32 2.52
N VAL A 57 -7.63 -17.63 1.31
CA VAL A 57 -7.95 -16.59 0.31
C VAL A 57 -9.03 -15.66 0.83
N GLN A 58 -10.02 -16.19 1.55
CA GLN A 58 -11.13 -15.40 2.08
C GLN A 58 -10.65 -14.36 3.10
N GLU A 59 -9.71 -14.73 3.97
CA GLU A 59 -9.13 -13.81 4.95
C GLU A 59 -8.24 -12.75 4.28
N ALA A 60 -7.40 -13.14 3.31
CA ALA A 60 -6.62 -12.19 2.52
C ALA A 60 -7.52 -11.21 1.75
N MET A 61 -8.67 -11.69 1.24
CA MET A 61 -9.63 -10.88 0.50
C MET A 61 -10.31 -9.88 1.41
N GLN A 62 -10.71 -10.29 2.61
CA GLN A 62 -11.33 -9.37 3.58
C GLN A 62 -10.39 -8.21 3.93
N ILE A 63 -9.10 -8.49 4.11
CA ILE A 63 -8.10 -7.45 4.38
C ILE A 63 -7.91 -6.53 3.16
N ALA A 64 -7.87 -7.10 1.95
CA ALA A 64 -7.79 -6.34 0.71
C ALA A 64 -9.00 -5.42 0.51
N ASP A 65 -10.20 -5.89 0.85
CA ASP A 65 -11.44 -5.11 0.82
C ASP A 65 -11.41 -3.96 1.83
N ASP A 66 -10.90 -4.19 3.05
CA ASP A 66 -10.77 -3.16 4.08
C ASP A 66 -9.78 -2.06 3.64
N ILE A 67 -8.64 -2.44 3.03
CA ILE A 67 -7.67 -1.48 2.46
C ILE A 67 -8.32 -0.69 1.32
N THR A 68 -9.05 -1.39 0.44
CA THR A 68 -9.74 -0.77 -0.69
C THR A 68 -10.75 0.26 -0.18
N ALA A 69 -11.58 -0.09 0.80
CA ALA A 69 -12.55 0.81 1.40
C ALA A 69 -11.90 2.05 2.02
N ALA A 70 -10.76 1.89 2.71
CA ALA A 70 -10.03 3.02 3.28
C ALA A 70 -9.46 3.95 2.20
N MET A 71 -8.95 3.38 1.10
CA MET A 71 -8.28 4.11 0.03
C MET A 71 -9.23 4.66 -1.04
N LEU A 72 -10.54 4.38 -0.97
CA LEU A 72 -11.54 4.94 -1.90
C LEU A 72 -11.95 6.37 -1.59
N THR A 73 -11.55 6.92 -0.44
CA THR A 73 -11.92 8.27 -0.02
C THR A 73 -10.72 9.20 -0.02
N THR A 74 -10.95 10.48 -0.31
CA THR A 74 -9.90 11.50 -0.14
C THR A 74 -9.70 11.73 1.36
N PHE A 75 -8.44 11.72 1.79
CA PHE A 75 -8.07 11.97 3.19
C PHE A 75 -6.91 12.96 3.28
N VAL A 76 -6.74 13.56 4.46
CA VAL A 76 -5.66 14.50 4.75
C VAL A 76 -4.87 13.96 5.92
N GLU A 77 -3.55 13.83 5.76
CA GLU A 77 -2.63 13.38 6.80
C GLU A 77 -1.42 14.33 6.79
N ASP A 78 -1.02 14.84 7.97
CA ASP A 78 0.12 15.74 8.14
C ASP A 78 0.16 16.96 7.16
N GLY A 79 -1.02 17.48 6.81
CA GLY A 79 -1.15 18.61 5.89
C GLY A 79 -1.03 18.25 4.39
N VAL A 80 -0.92 16.96 4.07
CA VAL A 80 -0.93 16.46 2.69
C VAL A 80 -2.30 15.86 2.41
N THR A 81 -2.93 16.32 1.33
CA THR A 81 -4.21 15.74 0.84
C THR A 81 -3.91 14.62 -0.14
N PHE A 82 -4.53 13.46 0.05
CA PHE A 82 -4.39 12.27 -0.78
C PHE A 82 -5.69 12.03 -1.55
N HIS A 83 -5.62 12.07 -2.88
CA HIS A 83 -6.73 11.75 -3.76
C HIS A 83 -6.50 10.40 -4.43
N PRO A 84 -7.37 9.40 -4.23
CA PRO A 84 -7.28 8.18 -4.99
C PRO A 84 -7.59 8.45 -6.47
N THR A 85 -6.72 7.91 -7.33
CA THR A 85 -6.81 8.06 -8.78
C THR A 85 -6.96 6.73 -9.50
N ASP A 86 -6.36 5.67 -8.94
CA ASP A 86 -6.53 4.32 -9.45
C ASP A 86 -6.47 3.31 -8.30
N LEU A 87 -7.18 2.20 -8.47
CA LEU A 87 -7.18 1.08 -7.56
C LEU A 87 -7.32 -0.23 -8.34
N ASN A 88 -6.39 -1.14 -8.10
CA ASN A 88 -6.37 -2.46 -8.70
C ASN A 88 -6.16 -3.51 -7.63
N MET A 89 -6.75 -4.69 -7.83
CA MET A 89 -6.58 -5.83 -6.95
C MET A 89 -6.23 -7.06 -7.78
N ARG A 90 -5.22 -7.80 -7.33
CA ARG A 90 -4.80 -9.04 -7.98
C ARG A 90 -4.43 -10.09 -6.94
N THR A 91 -4.86 -11.31 -7.19
CA THR A 91 -4.41 -12.48 -6.42
C THR A 91 -3.09 -12.98 -6.97
N LEU A 92 -2.13 -13.27 -6.10
CA LEU A 92 -0.90 -13.98 -6.48
C LEU A 92 -1.07 -15.49 -6.28
N ASP A 93 -0.31 -16.26 -7.04
CA ASP A 93 -0.21 -17.70 -6.84
C ASP A 93 0.32 -18.00 -5.44
N ALA A 94 -0.17 -19.08 -4.83
CA ALA A 94 0.28 -19.53 -3.53
C ALA A 94 1.79 -19.81 -3.56
N VAL A 95 2.56 -19.12 -2.72
CA VAL A 95 4.00 -19.37 -2.60
C VAL A 95 4.18 -20.68 -1.83
N PRO A 96 4.99 -21.64 -2.32
CA PRO A 96 5.24 -22.89 -1.61
C PRO A 96 5.97 -22.61 -0.29
N ASP A 97 5.23 -22.80 0.79
CA ASP A 97 5.61 -23.24 2.14
C ASP A 97 7.11 -23.16 2.51
N ASP A 98 7.43 -22.31 3.49
CA ASP A 98 8.74 -22.18 4.15
C ASP A 98 9.05 -23.34 5.13
N GLY A 99 8.25 -24.41 5.09
CA GLY A 99 8.41 -25.62 5.90
C GLY A 99 7.45 -25.69 7.09
N THR A 100 6.37 -24.92 7.07
CA THR A 100 5.34 -24.83 8.12
C THR A 100 4.00 -25.48 7.76
N GLY A 101 3.80 -25.95 6.53
CA GLY A 101 2.65 -26.76 6.12
C GLY A 101 1.41 -25.98 5.69
N ASP A 102 1.44 -24.64 5.75
CA ASP A 102 0.33 -23.78 5.35
C ASP A 102 0.75 -22.91 4.16
N ALA A 103 0.23 -23.21 2.97
CA ALA A 103 0.50 -22.39 1.80
C ALA A 103 -0.09 -20.98 2.03
N GLU A 104 0.75 -19.93 2.01
CA GLU A 104 0.30 -18.55 2.13
C GLU A 104 -0.62 -18.17 0.95
N ARG A 105 -1.61 -17.31 1.22
CA ARG A 105 -2.48 -16.69 0.21
C ARG A 105 -2.22 -15.21 0.22
N ILE A 106 -1.84 -14.69 -0.94
CA ILE A 106 -1.44 -13.30 -1.10
C ILE A 106 -2.39 -12.62 -2.07
N ILE A 107 -3.00 -11.52 -1.62
CA ILE A 107 -3.72 -10.59 -2.49
C ILE A 107 -2.99 -9.26 -2.45
N VAL A 108 -2.66 -8.75 -3.63
CA VAL A 108 -2.02 -7.45 -3.78
C VAL A 108 -3.07 -6.43 -4.19
N VAL A 109 -3.24 -5.41 -3.36
CA VAL A 109 -3.97 -4.19 -3.72
C VAL A 109 -2.94 -3.17 -4.21
N THR A 110 -3.13 -2.60 -5.38
CA THR A 110 -2.33 -1.48 -5.88
C THR A 110 -3.18 -0.22 -5.83
N THR A 111 -2.72 0.80 -5.12
CA THR A 111 -3.41 2.09 -5.04
C THR A 111 -2.52 3.18 -5.61
N THR A 112 -3.08 4.01 -6.48
CA THR A 112 -2.40 5.21 -6.99
C THR A 112 -3.09 6.44 -6.43
N LEU A 113 -2.33 7.28 -5.73
CA LEU A 113 -2.81 8.48 -5.06
C LEU A 113 -2.13 9.70 -5.67
N LEU A 114 -2.91 10.74 -5.96
CA LEU A 114 -2.41 12.07 -6.25
C LEU A 114 -2.38 12.89 -4.96
N THR A 115 -1.21 13.37 -4.58
CA THR A 115 -1.00 14.10 -3.35
C THR A 115 -0.69 15.56 -3.63
N HIS A 116 -1.10 16.44 -2.73
CA HIS A 116 -0.67 17.84 -2.74
C HIS A 116 -0.67 18.43 -1.32
N GLU A 117 0.18 19.42 -1.10
CA GLU A 117 0.16 20.22 0.14
C GLU A 117 -1.08 21.11 0.17
N GLY A 118 -1.79 21.12 1.31
CA GLY A 118 -2.97 21.96 1.56
C GLY A 118 -2.66 23.32 2.17
#